data_AF-A0A673K616-F1
#
_entry.id   AF-A0A673K616-F1
#
_cell.length_a   1.000
_cell.length_b   1.000
_cell.length_c   1.000
_cell.angle_alpha   90.00
_cell.angle_beta   90.00
_cell.angle_gamma   90.00
#
_symmetry.space_group_name_H-M   'P 1'
#
loop_
_entity.id
_entity.type
_entity.pdbx_description
1 polymer ?
#
loop_
_entity_poly.entity_id
_entity_poly.type
_entity_poly.pdbx_seq_one_letter_code
_entity_poly.pdbx_strand_id
1 'polypeptide(L)'
;MKKEQVVNCQFSVWYPLFKKHTIKSLVLPIPQNVIDYLLDDGTLVVSGSENNNSQTQTNNSDSDEEDIQWTDDETTTAVTAPEFPEFKIRVQEAINVLGGCVFPKLNWSAPRDANWIALNSSLQCQSLCDIFLLFKSSDFITHDLTQPFLHCSDDSPDPTINYELVLRKWSELIPGAEFRCFVKENKVIAISQRDYTQHYQHIAKQEDSISSAILEFFRDHIQYQFPDEDFVLDVYRDSSGRVWLIDFNSFGEVTDSLLFTWEELTSGKNLTANQMQEDTALQDGPAFRYTTSEVTVQPSPCLSYRIPRDFLDLTTGEDAYKLIDFLKLGELIFSKYSFLTEPFL
;
A
#
# COMPACT_ATOMS: atom_id res chain seq x y z
N MET A 1 10.72 -10.19 -15.64
CA MET A 1 10.56 -10.86 -14.33
C MET A 1 9.92 -12.21 -14.57
N LYS A 2 10.30 -13.25 -13.80
CA LYS A 2 9.69 -14.57 -13.89
C LYS A 2 8.61 -14.76 -12.82
N LYS A 3 7.59 -15.58 -13.09
CA LYS A 3 6.53 -15.93 -12.10
C LYS A 3 7.08 -16.50 -10.80
N GLU A 4 8.16 -17.28 -10.88
CA GLU A 4 8.86 -17.82 -9.71
C GLU A 4 9.38 -16.72 -8.76
N GLN A 5 9.88 -15.60 -9.30
CA GLN A 5 10.37 -14.47 -8.49
C GLN A 5 9.22 -13.80 -7.71
N VAL A 6 8.04 -13.71 -8.33
CA VAL A 6 6.82 -13.23 -7.65
C VAL A 6 6.43 -14.19 -6.53
N VAL A 7 6.45 -15.50 -6.79
CA VAL A 7 6.15 -16.53 -5.78
C VAL A 7 7.13 -16.46 -4.60
N ASN A 8 8.42 -16.26 -4.84
CA ASN A 8 9.45 -16.15 -3.81
C ASN A 8 9.31 -14.91 -2.93
N CYS A 9 8.69 -13.84 -3.45
CA CYS A 9 8.41 -12.62 -2.69
C CYS A 9 7.15 -12.70 -1.81
N GLN A 10 6.42 -13.82 -1.83
CA GLN A 10 5.28 -14.01 -0.92
C GLN A 10 5.72 -13.99 0.54
N PHE A 11 4.93 -13.34 1.40
CA PHE A 11 5.25 -13.17 2.81
C PHE A 11 5.51 -14.49 3.52
N SER A 12 4.67 -15.52 3.31
CA SER A 12 4.89 -16.86 3.88
C SER A 12 6.16 -17.57 3.43
N VAL A 13 6.72 -17.22 2.27
CA VAL A 13 7.95 -17.83 1.76
C VAL A 13 9.17 -17.25 2.47
N TRP A 14 9.29 -15.93 2.56
CA TRP A 14 10.46 -15.30 3.14
C TRP A 14 10.38 -15.14 4.67
N TYR A 15 9.19 -14.97 5.25
CA TYR A 15 9.04 -14.70 6.68
C TYR A 15 9.68 -15.75 7.60
N PRO A 16 9.56 -17.07 7.35
CA PRO A 16 10.21 -18.10 8.16
C PRO A 16 11.74 -17.98 8.17
N LEU A 17 12.35 -17.55 7.05
CA LEU A 17 13.80 -17.41 6.89
C LEU A 17 14.32 -16.22 7.70
N PHE A 18 13.57 -15.11 7.70
CA PHE A 18 14.03 -13.82 8.26
C PHE A 18 13.30 -13.38 9.53
N LYS A 19 12.57 -14.29 10.19
CA LYS A 19 11.72 -14.01 11.37
C LYS A 19 12.41 -13.21 12.49
N LYS A 20 13.73 -13.36 12.66
CA LYS A 20 14.52 -12.67 13.71
C LYS A 20 14.85 -11.21 13.37
N HIS A 21 14.76 -10.86 12.09
CA HIS A 21 15.21 -9.59 11.53
C HIS A 21 14.07 -8.70 11.03
N THR A 22 12.83 -9.15 11.14
CA THR A 22 11.63 -8.41 10.74
C THR A 22 10.65 -8.25 11.92
N ILE A 23 9.59 -7.49 11.71
CA ILE A 23 8.53 -7.28 12.68
C ILE A 23 7.74 -8.59 12.87
N LYS A 24 7.35 -8.88 14.12
CA LYS A 24 6.54 -10.07 14.43
C LYS A 24 5.23 -10.05 13.65
N SER A 25 4.92 -11.13 12.95
CA SER A 25 3.72 -11.28 12.13
C SER A 25 3.10 -12.67 12.29
N LEU A 26 1.82 -12.78 11.96
CA LEU A 26 1.09 -14.02 11.82
C LEU A 26 0.49 -14.08 10.42
N VAL A 27 0.46 -15.28 9.84
CA VAL A 27 -0.07 -15.52 8.49
C VAL A 27 -1.30 -16.42 8.64
N LEU A 28 -2.42 -15.99 8.08
CA LEU A 28 -3.69 -16.71 8.12
C LEU A 28 -4.13 -17.02 6.68
N PRO A 29 -4.47 -18.27 6.32
CA PRO A 29 -5.02 -18.55 5.00
C PRO A 29 -6.39 -17.88 4.86
N ILE A 30 -6.65 -17.27 3.70
CA ILE A 30 -7.92 -16.61 3.41
C ILE A 30 -8.88 -17.64 2.78
N PRO A 31 -10.06 -17.88 3.38
CA PRO A 31 -11.08 -18.73 2.78
C PRO A 31 -11.60 -18.18 1.43
N GLN A 32 -11.99 -19.06 0.51
CA GLN A 32 -12.47 -18.64 -0.82
C GLN A 32 -13.66 -17.68 -0.76
N ASN A 33 -14.63 -17.92 0.13
CA ASN A 33 -15.77 -17.02 0.32
C ASN A 33 -15.39 -15.61 0.81
N VAL A 34 -14.26 -15.47 1.51
CA VAL A 34 -13.73 -14.15 1.90
C VAL A 34 -13.07 -13.47 0.69
N ILE A 35 -12.35 -14.23 -0.15
CA ILE A 35 -11.78 -13.71 -1.40
C ILE A 35 -12.90 -13.21 -2.32
N ASP A 36 -13.95 -14.01 -2.49
CA ASP A 36 -15.10 -13.67 -3.32
C ASP A 36 -15.77 -12.38 -2.80
N TYR A 37 -15.86 -12.20 -1.48
CA TYR A 37 -16.37 -10.97 -0.88
C TYR A 37 -15.45 -9.76 -1.06
N LEU A 38 -14.13 -9.95 -1.00
CA LEU A 38 -13.18 -8.87 -1.27
C LEU A 38 -13.29 -8.38 -2.71
N LEU A 39 -13.48 -9.31 -3.66
CA LEU A 39 -13.63 -9.04 -5.09
C LEU A 39 -15.05 -8.59 -5.51
N ASP A 40 -16.04 -8.73 -4.63
CA ASP A 40 -17.40 -8.27 -4.91
C ASP A 40 -17.47 -6.74 -4.94
N ASP A 41 -18.05 -6.16 -6.00
CA ASP A 41 -18.23 -4.71 -6.16
C ASP A 41 -19.32 -4.13 -5.22
N GLY A 42 -19.93 -4.96 -4.38
CA GLY A 42 -20.99 -4.57 -3.46
C GLY A 42 -20.53 -3.58 -2.39
N THR A 43 -21.48 -2.75 -1.94
CA THR A 43 -21.28 -1.77 -0.86
C THR A 43 -20.76 -2.47 0.39
N LEU A 44 -19.64 -1.98 0.90
CA LEU A 44 -19.11 -2.44 2.17
C LEU A 44 -20.08 -2.05 3.29
N VAL A 45 -20.79 -3.04 3.82
CA VAL A 45 -21.67 -2.84 4.97
C VAL A 45 -20.79 -2.88 6.22
N VAL A 46 -20.40 -1.71 6.71
CA VAL A 46 -19.81 -1.61 8.05
C VAL A 46 -20.95 -1.87 9.01
N SER A 47 -20.97 -3.05 9.65
CA SER A 47 -21.83 -3.27 10.80
C SER A 47 -21.47 -2.19 11.82
N GLY A 48 -22.34 -1.19 11.97
CA GLY A 48 -22.21 -0.19 13.01
C GLY A 48 -21.92 -0.93 14.30
N SER A 49 -20.84 -0.54 14.97
CA SER A 49 -20.50 -1.06 16.29
C SER A 49 -21.78 -1.08 17.11
N GLU A 50 -22.12 -2.24 17.67
CA GLU A 50 -23.16 -2.36 18.69
C GLU A 50 -22.68 -1.62 19.95
N ASN A 51 -22.57 -0.30 19.87
CA ASN A 51 -22.48 0.55 21.03
C ASN A 51 -23.87 0.53 21.64
N ASN A 52 -23.97 -0.21 22.74
CA ASN A 52 -25.06 -0.16 23.70
C ASN A 52 -25.51 1.29 23.91
N ASN A 53 -26.55 1.71 23.20
CA ASN A 53 -27.31 2.92 23.51
C ASN A 53 -28.08 2.64 24.81
N SER A 54 -27.31 2.69 25.90
CA SER A 54 -27.84 2.78 27.25
C SER A 54 -28.53 4.13 27.32
N GLN A 55 -29.86 4.07 27.38
CA GLN A 55 -30.77 5.19 27.60
C GLN A 55 -30.19 6.22 28.58
N THR A 56 -29.92 7.42 28.09
CA THR A 56 -29.94 8.62 28.93
C THR A 56 -31.09 9.49 28.46
N GLN A 57 -32.23 9.32 29.13
CA GLN A 57 -33.27 10.33 29.16
C GLN A 57 -32.72 11.58 29.84
N THR A 58 -32.56 12.67 29.10
CA THR A 58 -32.51 14.02 29.66
C THR A 58 -33.24 14.97 28.72
N ASN A 59 -34.30 15.59 29.25
CA ASN A 59 -35.19 16.54 28.58
C ASN A 59 -34.53 17.92 28.38
N ASN A 60 -34.97 18.61 27.31
CA ASN A 60 -34.89 20.05 27.01
C ASN A 60 -33.48 20.60 26.66
N SER A 61 -33.26 21.47 25.66
CA SER A 61 -34.11 22.49 25.01
C SER A 61 -33.48 22.96 23.67
N ASP A 62 -34.33 23.33 22.71
CA ASP A 62 -34.12 24.24 21.55
C ASP A 62 -32.71 24.50 21.03
N SER A 63 -32.40 23.90 19.88
CA SER A 63 -31.54 24.49 18.85
C SER A 63 -31.94 23.90 17.50
N ASP A 64 -32.49 24.73 16.61
CA ASP A 64 -32.80 24.39 15.22
C ASP A 64 -31.50 24.13 14.45
N GLU A 65 -31.05 22.88 14.43
CA GLU A 65 -30.18 22.36 13.37
C GLU A 65 -31.05 21.42 12.52
N GLU A 66 -31.30 21.81 11.27
CA GLU A 66 -31.93 20.95 10.27
C GLU A 66 -31.02 19.76 10.01
N ASP A 67 -31.14 18.72 10.84
CA ASP A 67 -30.63 17.39 10.53
C ASP A 67 -31.28 16.97 9.20
N ILE A 68 -30.47 16.92 8.15
CA ILE A 68 -30.86 16.34 6.86
C ILE A 68 -31.07 14.84 7.12
N GLN A 69 -32.28 14.50 7.55
CA GLN A 69 -32.76 13.13 7.64
C GLN A 69 -32.88 12.63 6.21
N TRP A 70 -31.88 11.87 5.76
CA TRP A 70 -31.97 11.09 4.53
C TRP A 70 -33.22 10.22 4.64
N THR A 71 -34.27 10.60 3.93
CA THR A 71 -35.48 9.79 3.79
C THR A 71 -35.06 8.51 3.10
N ASP A 72 -35.04 7.41 3.85
CA ASP A 72 -34.95 6.06 3.31
C ASP A 72 -36.12 5.88 2.34
N ASP A 73 -35.81 5.99 1.05
CA ASP A 73 -36.70 5.50 -0.01
C ASP A 73 -36.94 4.01 0.27
N GLU A 74 -38.20 3.59 0.40
CA GLU A 74 -38.67 2.24 0.77
C GLU A 74 -38.34 1.16 -0.30
N THR A 75 -37.10 1.11 -0.79
CA THR A 75 -36.55 0.06 -1.67
C THR A 75 -35.12 -0.37 -1.31
N THR A 76 -34.52 0.17 -0.25
CA THR A 76 -33.27 -0.35 0.31
C THR A 76 -33.54 -1.66 1.03
N THR A 77 -33.45 -2.79 0.32
CA THR A 77 -33.21 -4.09 0.95
C THR A 77 -32.03 -3.92 1.89
N ALA A 78 -32.26 -4.00 3.20
CA ALA A 78 -31.20 -3.89 4.21
C ALA A 78 -30.11 -4.91 3.88
N VAL A 79 -29.03 -4.43 3.26
CA VAL A 79 -27.93 -5.30 2.83
C VAL A 79 -27.26 -5.77 4.12
N THR A 80 -27.47 -7.04 4.45
CA THR A 80 -26.85 -7.62 5.64
C THR A 80 -25.41 -7.94 5.28
N ALA A 81 -24.44 -7.41 6.04
CA ALA A 81 -23.03 -7.73 5.82
C ALA A 81 -22.83 -9.25 5.85
N PRO A 82 -22.11 -9.85 4.88
CA PRO A 82 -21.80 -11.27 4.95
C PRO A 82 -20.95 -11.54 6.19
N GLU A 83 -21.36 -12.53 6.98
CA GLU A 83 -20.63 -12.90 8.19
C GLU A 83 -19.65 -14.03 7.94
N PHE A 84 -18.42 -13.87 8.46
CA PHE A 84 -17.37 -14.87 8.41
C PHE A 84 -16.96 -15.27 9.84
N PRO A 85 -17.83 -15.93 10.62
CA PRO A 85 -17.63 -16.11 12.06
C PRO A 85 -16.33 -16.86 12.39
N GLU A 86 -16.03 -17.95 11.69
CA GLU A 86 -14.80 -18.72 11.92
C GLU A 86 -13.54 -17.89 11.58
N PHE A 87 -13.55 -17.17 10.46
CA PHE A 87 -12.43 -16.33 10.05
C PHE A 87 -12.25 -15.14 11.01
N LYS A 88 -13.35 -14.50 11.43
CA LYS A 88 -13.39 -13.41 12.41
C LYS A 88 -12.75 -13.82 13.73
N ILE A 89 -13.07 -15.01 14.24
CA ILE A 89 -12.46 -15.54 15.48
C ILE A 89 -10.94 -15.69 15.30
N ARG A 90 -10.49 -16.36 14.23
CA ARG A 90 -9.06 -16.56 13.96
C ARG A 90 -8.29 -15.24 13.83
N VAL A 91 -8.88 -14.27 13.14
CA VAL A 91 -8.31 -12.93 12.98
C VAL A 91 -8.22 -12.22 14.32
N GLN A 92 -9.30 -12.24 15.13
CA GLN A 92 -9.29 -11.59 16.44
C GLN A 92 -8.28 -12.21 17.40
N GLU A 93 -8.15 -13.54 17.41
CA GLU A 93 -7.13 -14.26 18.18
C GLU A 93 -5.71 -13.82 17.77
N ALA A 94 -5.44 -13.73 16.46
CA ALA A 94 -4.16 -13.28 15.95
C ALA A 94 -3.85 -11.82 16.32
N ILE A 95 -4.84 -10.92 16.23
CA ILE A 95 -4.73 -9.52 16.68
C ILE A 95 -4.36 -9.47 18.17
N ASN A 96 -5.04 -10.25 19.01
CA ASN A 96 -4.77 -10.31 20.44
C ASN A 96 -3.33 -10.79 20.73
N VAL A 97 -2.86 -11.82 20.03
CA VAL A 97 -1.47 -12.35 20.16
C VAL A 97 -0.40 -11.33 19.73
N LEU A 98 -0.75 -10.41 18.83
CA LEU A 98 0.15 -9.36 18.34
C LEU A 98 0.10 -8.08 19.17
N GLY A 99 -0.77 -8.00 20.18
CA GLY A 99 -0.87 -6.86 21.11
C GLY A 99 -2.03 -5.92 20.82
N GLY A 100 -3.08 -6.40 20.14
CA GLY A 100 -4.35 -5.69 19.95
C GLY A 100 -4.38 -4.76 18.74
N CYS A 101 -3.24 -4.38 18.18
CA CYS A 101 -3.13 -3.49 17.02
C CYS A 101 -2.21 -4.11 15.97
N VAL A 102 -2.69 -4.15 14.73
CA VAL A 102 -1.98 -4.80 13.62
C VAL A 102 -1.95 -3.92 12.37
N PHE A 103 -1.00 -4.22 11.49
CA PHE A 103 -0.92 -3.72 10.14
C PHE A 103 -1.20 -4.89 9.17
N PRO A 104 -2.33 -4.88 8.43
CA PRO A 104 -2.70 -5.98 7.54
C PRO A 104 -2.04 -5.83 6.16
N LYS A 105 -1.67 -6.96 5.55
CA LYS A 105 -1.30 -7.05 4.13
C LYS A 105 -1.69 -8.41 3.54
N LEU A 106 -1.71 -8.53 2.22
CA LEU A 106 -1.80 -9.82 1.53
C LEU A 106 -0.41 -10.43 1.32
N ASN A 107 -0.33 -11.45 0.47
CA ASN A 107 0.89 -12.15 0.08
C ASN A 107 2.03 -11.17 -0.26
N TRP A 108 1.75 -10.06 -0.97
CA TRP A 108 2.76 -9.10 -1.42
C TRP A 108 2.48 -7.67 -0.99
N SER A 109 1.24 -7.20 -1.14
CA SER A 109 0.92 -5.79 -1.04
C SER A 109 0.20 -5.42 0.25
N ALA A 110 0.52 -4.25 0.78
CA ALA A 110 -0.21 -3.62 1.88
C ALA A 110 -1.12 -2.51 1.33
N PRO A 111 -2.30 -2.25 1.93
CA PRO A 111 -3.32 -1.34 1.41
C PRO A 111 -2.99 0.14 1.67
N ARG A 112 -1.78 0.59 1.34
CA ARG A 112 -1.28 1.94 1.63
C ARG A 112 -2.04 3.02 0.88
N ASP A 113 -2.45 2.69 -0.33
CA ASP A 113 -3.32 3.47 -1.20
C ASP A 113 -4.72 3.67 -0.60
N ALA A 114 -5.20 2.76 0.26
CA ALA A 114 -6.49 2.88 0.95
C ALA A 114 -6.44 3.67 2.26
N ASN A 115 -5.33 4.34 2.62
CA ASN A 115 -5.26 5.09 3.88
C ASN A 115 -6.32 6.21 3.99
N TRP A 116 -6.91 6.63 2.86
CA TRP A 116 -7.92 7.69 2.81
C TRP A 116 -9.29 7.28 3.35
N ILE A 117 -9.64 6.00 3.33
CA ILE A 117 -10.92 5.51 3.84
C ILE A 117 -10.87 5.25 5.35
N ALA A 118 -9.67 5.11 5.91
CA ALA A 118 -9.48 4.87 7.34
C ALA A 118 -9.98 6.06 8.17
N LEU A 119 -10.87 5.80 9.14
CA LEU A 119 -11.48 6.82 10.01
C LEU A 119 -10.45 7.69 10.77
N ASN A 120 -9.26 7.16 11.02
CA ASN A 120 -8.17 7.82 11.72
C ASN A 120 -6.96 8.13 10.81
N SER A 121 -7.11 8.01 9.48
CA SER A 121 -6.00 8.14 8.51
C SER A 121 -4.79 7.26 8.85
N SER A 122 -5.03 6.11 9.48
CA SER A 122 -4.02 5.14 9.87
C SER A 122 -4.34 3.78 9.28
N LEU A 123 -3.29 3.04 8.89
CA LEU A 123 -3.37 1.65 8.44
C LEU A 123 -3.38 0.65 9.62
N GLN A 124 -3.58 1.15 10.84
CA GLN A 124 -3.72 0.37 12.05
C GLN A 124 -5.12 -0.22 12.14
N CYS A 125 -5.21 -1.54 12.26
CA CYS A 125 -6.46 -2.26 12.44
C CYS A 125 -6.53 -2.94 13.81
N GLN A 126 -7.74 -3.02 14.36
CA GLN A 126 -8.06 -3.70 15.62
C GLN A 126 -9.13 -4.79 15.44
N SER A 127 -9.85 -4.77 14.32
CA SER A 127 -10.91 -5.70 13.99
C SER A 127 -10.85 -6.18 12.53
N LEU A 128 -11.59 -7.26 12.23
CA LEU A 128 -11.78 -7.72 10.85
C LEU A 128 -12.48 -6.67 9.97
N CYS A 129 -13.39 -5.88 10.55
CA CYS A 129 -14.10 -4.82 9.83
C CYS A 129 -13.13 -3.74 9.34
N ASP A 130 -12.16 -3.34 10.16
CA ASP A 130 -11.13 -2.37 9.77
C ASP A 130 -10.29 -2.90 8.60
N ILE A 131 -9.94 -4.20 8.64
CA ILE A 131 -9.15 -4.86 7.61
C ILE A 131 -9.93 -4.90 6.30
N PHE A 132 -11.20 -5.30 6.34
CA PHE A 132 -12.06 -5.33 5.15
C PHE A 132 -12.28 -3.95 4.56
N LEU A 133 -12.42 -2.92 5.41
CA LEU A 133 -12.51 -1.53 4.96
C LEU A 133 -11.30 -1.13 4.11
N LEU A 134 -10.09 -1.40 4.61
CA LEU A 134 -8.87 -1.09 3.87
C LEU A 134 -8.70 -1.95 2.62
N PHE A 135 -8.98 -3.25 2.71
CA PHE A 135 -8.73 -4.19 1.62
C PHE A 135 -9.67 -3.98 0.45
N LYS A 136 -10.96 -3.74 0.70
CA LYS A 136 -11.94 -3.47 -0.37
C LYS A 136 -11.74 -2.09 -1.02
N SER A 137 -11.01 -1.18 -0.38
CA SER A 137 -10.72 0.15 -0.91
C SER A 137 -9.30 0.30 -1.48
N SER A 138 -8.56 -0.80 -1.63
CA SER A 138 -7.17 -0.78 -2.13
C SER A 138 -7.06 -1.41 -3.52
N ASP A 139 -6.54 -0.63 -4.47
CA ASP A 139 -6.13 -1.10 -5.79
C ASP A 139 -4.95 -2.07 -5.67
N PHE A 140 -4.04 -1.86 -4.72
CA PHE A 140 -2.92 -2.78 -4.50
C PHE A 140 -3.39 -4.17 -4.05
N ILE A 141 -4.38 -4.23 -3.17
CA ILE A 141 -4.99 -5.50 -2.75
C ILE A 141 -5.76 -6.15 -3.92
N THR A 142 -6.47 -5.36 -4.70
CA THR A 142 -7.18 -5.84 -5.90
C THR A 142 -6.20 -6.42 -6.94
N HIS A 143 -5.06 -5.76 -7.16
CA HIS A 143 -4.00 -6.25 -8.04
C HIS A 143 -3.45 -7.61 -7.56
N ASP A 144 -3.14 -7.74 -6.27
CA ASP A 144 -2.67 -9.00 -5.68
C ASP A 144 -3.66 -10.15 -5.95
N LEU A 145 -4.98 -9.91 -5.83
CA LEU A 145 -6.01 -10.94 -5.99
C LEU A 145 -6.33 -11.31 -7.45
N THR A 146 -6.15 -10.37 -8.38
CA THR A 146 -6.64 -10.50 -9.77
C THR A 146 -5.54 -10.64 -10.81
N GLN A 147 -4.40 -9.97 -10.62
CA GLN A 147 -3.36 -9.81 -11.65
C GLN A 147 -1.91 -9.91 -11.11
N PRO A 148 -1.57 -10.82 -10.17
CA PRO A 148 -0.24 -10.84 -9.54
C PRO A 148 0.92 -11.14 -10.51
N PHE A 149 0.64 -11.76 -11.67
CA PHE A 149 1.64 -12.14 -12.66
C PHE A 149 1.64 -11.28 -13.93
N LEU A 150 0.88 -10.18 -13.98
CA LEU A 150 0.69 -9.36 -15.19
C LEU A 150 2.00 -8.95 -15.88
N HIS A 151 3.02 -8.61 -15.10
CA HIS A 151 4.32 -8.15 -15.59
C HIS A 151 5.38 -9.26 -15.71
N CYS A 152 4.97 -10.52 -15.59
CA CYS A 152 5.87 -11.66 -15.81
C CYS A 152 6.03 -11.93 -17.30
N SER A 153 7.27 -12.21 -17.72
CA SER A 153 7.63 -12.38 -19.14
C SER A 153 7.66 -13.85 -19.58
N ASP A 154 7.46 -14.80 -18.67
CA ASP A 154 7.52 -16.23 -18.97
C ASP A 154 6.13 -16.79 -19.33
N ASP A 155 6.09 -17.60 -20.39
CA ASP A 155 4.88 -18.25 -20.93
C ASP A 155 4.42 -19.47 -20.11
N SER A 156 4.93 -19.64 -18.89
CA SER A 156 4.53 -20.75 -18.02
C SER A 156 3.08 -20.56 -17.54
N PRO A 157 2.32 -21.61 -17.20
CA PRO A 157 0.99 -21.43 -16.61
C PRO A 157 1.10 -20.72 -15.26
N ASP A 158 0.12 -19.87 -14.93
CA ASP A 158 0.10 -19.19 -13.63
C ASP A 158 0.06 -20.21 -12.48
N PRO A 159 0.95 -20.07 -11.48
CA PRO A 159 0.95 -20.96 -10.33
C PRO A 159 -0.31 -20.74 -9.50
N THR A 160 -0.82 -21.81 -8.87
CA THR A 160 -1.92 -21.70 -7.92
C THR A 160 -1.46 -20.99 -6.66
N ILE A 161 -2.09 -19.86 -6.35
CA ILE A 161 -1.79 -19.05 -5.17
C ILE A 161 -2.81 -19.33 -4.06
N ASN A 162 -2.30 -19.60 -2.87
CA ASN A 162 -3.09 -19.61 -1.65
C ASN A 162 -2.99 -18.22 -1.05
N TYR A 163 -4.06 -17.43 -1.14
CA TYR A 163 -4.06 -16.09 -0.59
C TYR A 163 -4.02 -16.11 0.93
N GLU A 164 -3.23 -15.19 1.48
CA GLU A 164 -2.94 -15.13 2.90
C GLU A 164 -3.18 -13.73 3.45
N LEU A 165 -3.80 -13.66 4.62
CA LEU A 165 -3.91 -12.46 5.42
C LEU A 165 -2.72 -12.43 6.37
N VAL A 166 -1.80 -11.51 6.12
CA VAL A 166 -0.66 -11.26 6.98
C VAL A 166 -1.03 -10.17 7.96
N LEU A 167 -0.99 -10.51 9.25
CA LEU A 167 -1.15 -9.55 10.34
C LEU A 167 0.21 -9.29 10.96
N ARG A 168 0.75 -8.10 10.73
CA ARG A 168 2.00 -7.63 11.33
C ARG A 168 1.68 -6.87 12.61
N LYS A 169 2.47 -7.05 13.67
CA LYS A 169 2.35 -6.23 14.87
C LYS A 169 2.50 -4.75 14.51
N TRP A 170 1.53 -3.92 14.90
CA TRP A 170 1.62 -2.48 14.69
C TRP A 170 2.88 -1.91 15.35
N SER A 171 3.65 -1.15 14.59
CA SER A 171 4.87 -0.46 15.04
C SER A 171 4.92 0.90 14.36
N GLU A 172 5.16 1.95 15.14
CA GLU A 172 5.30 3.31 14.61
C GLU A 172 6.69 3.47 13.99
N LEU A 173 6.76 3.25 12.67
CA LEU A 173 7.98 3.48 11.90
C LEU A 173 8.04 4.95 11.48
N ILE A 174 9.21 5.56 11.66
CA ILE A 174 9.45 6.93 11.21
C ILE A 174 9.78 6.87 9.70
N PRO A 175 9.00 7.55 8.83
CA PRO A 175 9.17 7.40 7.37
C PRO A 175 10.58 7.76 6.87
N GLY A 176 11.24 8.74 7.47
CA GLY A 176 12.61 9.15 7.15
C GLY A 176 13.71 8.15 7.54
N ALA A 177 13.35 6.99 8.09
CA ALA A 177 14.25 5.90 8.42
C ALA A 177 14.00 4.63 7.60
N GLU A 178 13.10 4.68 6.62
CA GLU A 178 12.84 3.61 5.66
C GLU A 178 13.62 3.81 4.35
N PHE A 179 14.20 2.71 3.85
CA PHE A 179 15.00 2.69 2.64
C PHE A 179 14.62 1.48 1.77
N ARG A 180 14.66 1.67 0.45
CA ARG A 180 14.52 0.61 -0.54
C ARG A 180 15.87 0.33 -1.15
N CYS A 181 16.29 -0.93 -1.13
CA CYS A 181 17.56 -1.40 -1.65
C CYS A 181 17.31 -2.27 -2.86
N PHE A 182 18.07 -2.03 -3.93
CA PHE A 182 17.99 -2.79 -5.17
C PHE A 182 19.15 -3.77 -5.20
N VAL A 183 18.83 -5.06 -5.31
CA VAL A 183 19.81 -6.16 -5.31
C VAL A 183 19.82 -6.78 -6.69
N LYS A 184 21.02 -6.92 -7.26
CA LYS A 184 21.27 -7.56 -8.54
C LYS A 184 22.52 -8.42 -8.45
N GLU A 185 22.47 -9.63 -8.96
CA GLU A 185 23.55 -10.62 -8.89
C GLU A 185 24.07 -10.80 -7.45
N ASN A 186 23.14 -10.88 -6.48
CA ASN A 186 23.43 -10.97 -5.04
C ASN A 186 24.25 -9.80 -4.47
N LYS A 187 24.20 -8.62 -5.08
CA LYS A 187 24.85 -7.40 -4.59
C LYS A 187 23.87 -6.23 -4.53
N VAL A 188 23.95 -5.44 -3.46
CA VAL A 188 23.21 -4.17 -3.40
C VAL A 188 23.85 -3.20 -4.39
N ILE A 189 23.09 -2.78 -5.40
CA ILE A 189 23.54 -1.85 -6.44
C ILE A 189 23.07 -0.41 -6.20
N ALA A 190 21.95 -0.25 -5.48
CA ALA A 190 21.39 1.05 -5.18
C ALA A 190 20.56 1.05 -3.88
N ILE A 191 20.49 2.21 -3.23
CA ILE A 191 19.71 2.50 -2.03
C ILE A 191 18.93 3.80 -2.28
N SER A 192 17.62 3.77 -2.04
CA SER A 192 16.73 4.92 -2.14
C SER A 192 16.04 5.18 -0.81
N GLN A 193 15.92 6.45 -0.44
CA GLN A 193 14.96 6.88 0.60
C GLN A 193 13.53 6.45 0.21
N ARG A 194 12.81 5.78 1.12
CA ARG A 194 11.47 5.25 0.80
C ARG A 194 10.41 6.33 0.64
N ASP A 195 10.40 7.30 1.55
CA ASP A 195 9.52 8.48 1.50
C ASP A 195 10.23 9.63 0.79
N TYR A 196 10.36 9.56 -0.53
CA TYR A 196 11.05 10.59 -1.32
C TYR A 196 10.32 11.94 -1.39
N THR A 197 9.10 12.04 -0.87
CA THR A 197 8.30 13.29 -0.92
C THR A 197 8.77 14.33 0.10
N GLN A 198 9.57 13.90 1.08
CA GLN A 198 10.04 14.74 2.17
C GLN A 198 11.57 14.78 2.22
N HIS A 199 12.12 15.92 2.65
CA HIS A 199 13.54 16.04 2.95
C HIS A 199 13.81 15.76 4.43
N TYR A 200 14.68 14.79 4.71
CA TYR A 200 15.12 14.47 6.06
C TYR A 200 16.60 14.78 6.24
N GLN A 201 16.89 15.87 6.96
CA GLN A 201 18.26 16.37 7.16
C GLN A 201 19.21 15.34 7.79
N HIS A 202 18.69 14.39 8.59
CA HIS A 202 19.54 13.36 9.20
C HIS A 202 20.09 12.36 8.18
N ILE A 203 19.41 12.13 7.06
CA ILE A 203 19.88 11.21 6.02
C ILE A 203 21.17 11.75 5.41
N ALA A 204 21.19 13.03 5.01
CA ALA A 204 22.38 13.69 4.48
C ALA A 204 23.55 13.69 5.48
N LYS A 205 23.28 13.85 6.78
CA LYS A 205 24.32 13.84 7.83
C LYS A 205 24.85 12.45 8.15
N GLN A 206 24.10 11.39 7.86
CA GLN A 206 24.40 10.02 8.27
C GLN A 206 24.50 9.05 7.08
N GLU A 207 24.64 9.56 5.85
CA GLU A 207 24.63 8.78 4.61
C GLU A 207 25.55 7.55 4.67
N ASP A 208 26.84 7.75 5.00
CA ASP A 208 27.83 6.67 5.12
C ASP A 208 27.44 5.64 6.19
N SER A 209 26.91 6.10 7.33
CA SER A 209 26.51 5.24 8.44
C SER A 209 25.27 4.42 8.12
N ILE A 210 24.30 5.00 7.42
CA ILE A 210 23.10 4.32 6.95
C ILE A 210 23.49 3.28 5.90
N SER A 211 24.26 3.68 4.88
CA SER A 211 24.72 2.79 3.82
C SER A 211 25.51 1.60 4.41
N SER A 212 26.47 1.86 5.29
CA SER A 212 27.27 0.82 5.94
C SER A 212 26.41 -0.17 6.74
N ALA A 213 25.44 0.33 7.53
CA ALA A 213 24.56 -0.53 8.33
C ALA A 213 23.65 -1.41 7.45
N ILE A 214 23.13 -0.87 6.33
CA ILE A 214 22.32 -1.63 5.38
C ILE A 214 23.16 -2.70 4.69
N LEU A 215 24.37 -2.37 4.23
CA LEU A 215 25.27 -3.30 3.55
C LEU A 215 25.74 -4.42 4.48
N GLU A 216 26.05 -4.11 5.75
CA GLU A 216 26.38 -5.08 6.79
C GLU A 216 25.19 -6.02 7.05
N PHE A 217 24.00 -5.47 7.25
CA PHE A 217 22.78 -6.25 7.42
C PHE A 217 22.52 -7.19 6.23
N PHE A 218 22.67 -6.67 5.00
CA PHE A 218 22.48 -7.45 3.78
C PHE A 218 23.47 -8.62 3.73
N ARG A 219 24.77 -8.35 3.88
CA ARG A 219 25.83 -9.37 3.82
C ARG A 219 25.64 -10.45 4.89
N ASP A 220 25.29 -10.06 6.12
CA ASP A 220 25.27 -10.98 7.25
C ASP A 220 23.97 -11.78 7.37
N HIS A 221 22.85 -11.28 6.81
CA HIS A 221 21.53 -11.85 7.05
C HIS A 221 20.70 -12.15 5.80
N ILE A 222 20.97 -11.52 4.66
CA ILE A 222 20.12 -11.62 3.46
C ILE A 222 20.85 -12.30 2.30
N GLN A 223 22.11 -11.93 2.06
CA GLN A 223 22.90 -12.37 0.91
C GLN A 223 23.00 -13.90 0.88
N TYR A 224 22.67 -14.50 -0.26
CA TYR A 224 22.63 -15.95 -0.47
C TYR A 224 21.65 -16.73 0.44
N GLN A 225 20.79 -16.05 1.21
CA GLN A 225 19.72 -16.67 2.01
C GLN A 225 18.35 -16.52 1.33
N PHE A 226 18.16 -15.47 0.52
CA PHE A 226 16.97 -15.31 -0.31
C PHE A 226 17.10 -16.17 -1.59
N PRO A 227 16.02 -16.78 -2.12
CA PRO A 227 16.10 -17.71 -3.24
C PRO A 227 16.60 -17.10 -4.56
N ASP A 228 16.29 -15.81 -4.80
CA ASP A 228 16.65 -15.11 -6.03
C ASP A 228 17.91 -14.27 -5.87
N GLU A 229 18.66 -14.09 -6.96
CA GLU A 229 19.85 -13.22 -6.99
C GLU A 229 19.50 -11.74 -7.23
N ASP A 230 18.33 -11.50 -7.85
CA ASP A 230 17.82 -10.19 -8.25
C ASP A 230 16.48 -9.93 -7.55
N PHE A 231 16.44 -8.97 -6.63
CA PHE A 231 15.25 -8.60 -5.87
C PHE A 231 15.35 -7.18 -5.31
N VAL A 232 14.25 -6.69 -4.76
CA VAL A 232 14.17 -5.40 -4.07
C VAL A 232 13.86 -5.64 -2.60
N LEU A 233 14.59 -4.97 -1.72
CA LEU A 233 14.56 -5.15 -0.28
C LEU A 233 14.17 -3.83 0.39
N ASP A 234 13.07 -3.81 1.13
CA ASP A 234 12.71 -2.67 1.97
C ASP A 234 13.24 -2.89 3.40
N VAL A 235 13.92 -1.89 3.95
CA VAL A 235 14.52 -1.92 5.29
C VAL A 235 14.19 -0.67 6.09
N TYR A 236 14.19 -0.81 7.41
CA TYR A 236 14.05 0.28 8.37
C TYR A 236 15.25 0.32 9.31
N ARG A 237 15.86 1.48 9.50
CA ARG A 237 16.96 1.67 10.46
C ARG A 237 16.46 2.39 11.70
N ASP A 238 16.44 1.71 12.84
CA ASP A 238 16.00 2.33 14.08
C ASP A 238 17.04 3.32 14.66
N SER A 239 16.65 4.04 15.70
CA SER A 239 17.49 5.05 16.36
C SER A 239 18.73 4.48 17.05
N SER A 240 18.78 3.16 17.31
CA SER A 240 19.96 2.45 17.82
C SER A 240 20.94 2.05 16.71
N GLY A 241 20.56 2.27 15.45
CA GLY A 241 21.32 1.90 14.27
C GLY A 241 21.05 0.47 13.78
N ARG A 242 20.15 -0.27 14.42
CA ARG A 242 19.78 -1.62 13.99
C ARG A 242 18.88 -1.54 12.76
N VAL A 243 19.18 -2.39 11.78
CA VAL A 243 18.40 -2.55 10.55
C VAL A 243 17.38 -3.67 10.72
N TRP A 244 16.16 -3.40 10.25
CA TRP A 244 15.02 -4.30 10.25
C TRP A 244 14.56 -4.53 8.81
N LEU A 245 14.33 -5.78 8.44
CA LEU A 245 13.67 -6.14 7.19
C LEU A 245 12.20 -5.74 7.24
N ILE A 246 11.73 -5.01 6.24
CA ILE A 246 10.33 -4.58 6.10
C ILE A 246 9.61 -5.39 5.04
N ASP A 247 10.21 -5.61 3.86
CA ASP A 247 9.59 -6.36 2.78
C ASP A 247 10.59 -6.85 1.72
N PHE A 248 10.20 -7.87 0.97
CA PHE A 248 10.84 -8.28 -0.28
C PHE A 248 9.88 -8.01 -1.44
N ASN A 249 10.39 -7.47 -2.54
CA ASN A 249 9.64 -7.24 -3.76
C ASN A 249 10.44 -7.74 -4.96
N SER A 250 9.75 -8.08 -6.03
CA SER A 250 10.37 -8.58 -7.24
C SER A 250 11.16 -7.49 -7.97
N PHE A 251 12.28 -7.85 -8.61
CA PHE A 251 13.11 -6.93 -9.39
C PHE A 251 12.50 -6.65 -10.78
N GLY A 252 11.77 -5.54 -10.91
CA GLY A 252 11.22 -5.06 -12.18
C GLY A 252 10.11 -4.03 -11.99
N GLU A 253 9.54 -3.55 -13.09
CA GLU A 253 8.65 -2.37 -13.17
C GLU A 253 7.40 -2.41 -12.30
N VAL A 254 6.94 -3.59 -11.88
CA VAL A 254 5.85 -3.74 -10.89
C VAL A 254 6.20 -3.13 -9.52
N THR A 255 7.49 -3.04 -9.21
CA THR A 255 7.99 -2.44 -7.96
C THR A 255 8.40 -1.00 -8.24
N ASP A 256 7.86 -0.06 -7.48
CA ASP A 256 8.24 1.37 -7.59
C ASP A 256 9.76 1.57 -7.39
N SER A 257 10.42 2.20 -8.38
CA SER A 257 11.86 2.48 -8.38
C SER A 257 12.24 3.74 -7.60
N LEU A 258 11.26 4.51 -7.12
CA LEU A 258 11.43 5.71 -6.28
C LEU A 258 12.36 6.75 -6.93
N LEU A 259 13.52 7.02 -6.33
CA LEU A 259 14.50 7.99 -6.83
C LEU A 259 15.38 7.44 -7.96
N PHE A 260 15.05 6.27 -8.51
CA PHE A 260 15.74 5.64 -9.63
C PHE A 260 14.77 5.36 -10.79
N THR A 261 15.31 5.07 -11.96
CA THR A 261 14.56 4.49 -13.09
C THR A 261 14.85 3.00 -13.24
N TRP A 262 13.92 2.22 -13.77
CA TRP A 262 14.19 0.81 -14.06
C TRP A 262 15.23 0.62 -15.16
N GLU A 263 15.31 1.55 -16.12
CA GLU A 263 16.33 1.54 -17.17
C GLU A 263 17.74 1.61 -16.56
N GLU A 264 17.99 2.53 -15.62
CA GLU A 264 19.32 2.62 -15.03
C GLU A 264 19.67 1.41 -14.14
N LEU A 265 18.70 0.91 -13.36
CA LEU A 265 18.87 -0.29 -12.51
C LEU A 265 19.14 -1.56 -13.32
N THR A 266 18.63 -1.65 -14.55
CA THR A 266 18.79 -2.81 -15.43
C THR A 266 19.97 -2.71 -16.39
N SER A 267 20.44 -1.48 -16.70
CA SER A 267 21.45 -1.20 -17.74
C SER A 267 22.80 -1.91 -17.61
N GLY A 268 23.13 -2.49 -16.45
CA GLY A 268 24.39 -3.21 -16.20
C GLY A 268 25.61 -2.28 -16.12
N LYS A 269 25.40 -0.96 -16.18
CA LYS A 269 26.43 0.03 -15.88
C LYS A 269 26.51 0.19 -14.36
N ASN A 270 27.72 0.35 -13.83
CA ASN A 270 27.89 0.68 -12.42
C ASN A 270 27.17 2.01 -12.15
N LEU A 271 26.15 1.96 -11.30
CA LEU A 271 25.48 3.16 -10.79
C LEU A 271 26.47 3.85 -9.86
N THR A 272 27.25 4.80 -10.37
CA THR A 272 28.18 5.57 -9.54
C THR A 272 27.43 6.61 -8.73
N ALA A 273 27.81 6.79 -7.48
CA ALA A 273 27.41 7.95 -6.68
C ALA A 273 27.87 9.23 -7.43
N ASN A 274 26.91 10.07 -7.84
CA ASN A 274 27.09 11.40 -8.46
C ASN A 274 27.70 11.48 -9.87
N GLN A 275 26.88 11.85 -10.86
CA GLN A 275 27.32 12.33 -12.19
C GLN A 275 27.93 13.76 -12.18
N MET A 276 28.43 14.26 -11.05
CA MET A 276 28.99 15.63 -10.95
C MET A 276 30.46 15.71 -10.54
N GLN A 277 31.14 14.58 -10.31
CA GLN A 277 32.59 14.57 -10.07
C GLN A 277 33.24 13.44 -10.87
N GLU A 278 33.52 13.72 -12.15
CA GLU A 278 34.65 13.07 -12.82
C GLU A 278 35.92 13.41 -12.02
N ASP A 279 36.76 12.41 -11.74
CA ASP A 279 38.08 12.48 -11.07
C ASP A 279 38.16 12.28 -9.54
N THR A 280 37.43 11.34 -8.96
CA THR A 280 37.94 10.60 -7.78
C THR A 280 37.63 9.10 -7.85
N ALA A 281 38.62 8.29 -7.46
CA ALA A 281 38.67 6.84 -7.63
C ALA A 281 37.43 6.10 -7.09
N LEU A 282 36.96 5.10 -7.86
CA LEU A 282 36.17 3.92 -7.48
C LEU A 282 35.62 3.94 -6.04
N GLN A 283 34.47 4.56 -5.81
CA GLN A 283 33.64 4.18 -4.68
C GLN A 283 33.02 2.81 -4.99
N ASP A 284 33.52 1.77 -4.34
CA ASP A 284 33.08 0.37 -4.44
C ASP A 284 31.74 0.12 -3.69
N GLY A 285 30.86 1.12 -3.67
CA GLY A 285 29.61 1.13 -2.90
C GLY A 285 28.37 1.33 -3.79
N PRO A 286 27.17 0.97 -3.29
CA PRO A 286 25.93 1.19 -4.03
C PRO A 286 25.64 2.68 -4.21
N ALA A 287 24.93 3.03 -5.28
CA ALA A 287 24.40 4.39 -5.43
C ALA A 287 23.36 4.68 -4.34
N PHE A 288 23.56 5.73 -3.54
CA PHE A 288 22.58 6.17 -2.54
C PHE A 288 21.91 7.47 -2.99
N ARG A 289 20.58 7.45 -3.17
CA ARG A 289 19.78 8.65 -3.45
C ARG A 289 18.76 8.92 -2.35
N TYR A 290 18.67 10.19 -1.98
CA TYR A 290 17.70 10.75 -1.04
C TYR A 290 17.29 12.15 -1.49
N THR A 291 16.19 12.67 -0.96
CA THR A 291 15.66 13.98 -1.34
C THR A 291 16.52 15.08 -0.75
N THR A 292 17.16 15.89 -1.59
CA THR A 292 18.11 16.94 -1.18
C THR A 292 17.51 18.34 -1.09
N SER A 293 16.33 18.55 -1.69
CA SER A 293 15.69 19.86 -1.76
C SER A 293 14.79 20.09 -0.55
N GLU A 294 14.91 21.26 0.08
CA GLU A 294 14.00 21.71 1.15
C GLU A 294 12.61 22.12 0.64
N VAL A 295 12.23 21.79 -0.60
CA VAL A 295 10.85 21.99 -1.06
C VAL A 295 9.95 21.07 -0.22
N THR A 296 9.25 21.68 0.74
CA THR A 296 8.70 21.02 1.93
C THR A 296 7.46 20.16 1.70
N VAL A 297 6.86 20.17 0.50
CA VAL A 297 5.62 19.43 0.23
C VAL A 297 5.57 19.01 -1.23
N GLN A 298 5.79 17.72 -1.49
CA GLN A 298 5.34 17.05 -2.71
C GLN A 298 4.04 16.30 -2.41
N PRO A 299 3.08 16.23 -3.35
CA PRO A 299 1.87 15.43 -3.15
C PRO A 299 2.26 13.96 -2.95
N SER A 300 1.63 13.30 -1.98
CA SER A 300 1.85 11.87 -1.77
C SER A 300 1.42 11.09 -3.03
N PRO A 301 2.20 10.08 -3.47
CA PRO A 301 1.84 9.25 -4.62
C PRO A 301 0.51 8.52 -4.45
N CYS A 302 0.08 8.30 -3.20
CA CYS A 302 -1.18 7.66 -2.88
C CYS A 302 -2.40 8.60 -3.01
N LEU A 303 -2.20 9.91 -3.29
CA LEU A 303 -3.32 10.85 -3.42
C LEU A 303 -4.17 10.61 -4.66
N SER A 304 -3.58 10.10 -5.75
CA SER A 304 -4.33 9.79 -6.99
C SER A 304 -5.40 8.72 -6.76
N TYR A 305 -5.16 7.78 -5.84
CA TYR A 305 -6.08 6.70 -5.47
C TYR A 305 -7.31 7.17 -4.68
N ARG A 306 -7.37 8.46 -4.31
CA ARG A 306 -8.55 9.07 -3.67
C ARG A 306 -9.58 9.58 -4.68
N ILE A 307 -9.22 9.60 -5.96
CA ILE A 307 -9.99 10.23 -7.02
C ILE A 307 -10.50 9.13 -7.95
N PRO A 308 -11.77 9.18 -8.39
CA PRO A 308 -12.28 8.26 -9.39
C PRO A 308 -11.36 8.23 -10.62
N ARG A 309 -11.05 7.02 -11.12
CA ARG A 309 -10.13 6.84 -12.25
C ARG A 309 -10.56 7.65 -13.47
N ASP A 310 -11.86 7.80 -13.70
CA ASP A 310 -12.39 8.66 -14.77
C ASP A 310 -11.92 10.11 -14.66
N PHE A 311 -11.87 10.69 -13.46
CA PHE A 311 -11.35 12.05 -13.27
C PHE A 311 -9.83 12.11 -13.49
N LEU A 312 -9.10 11.07 -13.11
CA LEU A 312 -7.66 11.02 -13.36
C LEU A 312 -7.38 10.99 -14.86
N ASP A 313 -8.03 10.10 -15.61
CA ASP A 313 -7.87 9.93 -17.05
C ASP A 313 -8.22 11.22 -17.83
N LEU A 314 -9.22 11.96 -17.34
CA LEU A 314 -9.58 13.29 -17.85
C LEU A 314 -8.46 14.32 -17.64
N THR A 315 -7.82 14.31 -16.48
CA THR A 315 -6.76 15.27 -16.13
C THR A 315 -5.42 14.94 -16.79
N THR A 316 -5.11 13.66 -16.99
CA THR A 316 -3.89 13.19 -17.67
C THR A 316 -4.03 13.21 -19.19
N GLY A 317 -5.27 13.24 -19.71
CA GLY A 317 -5.56 13.23 -21.13
C GLY A 317 -5.35 11.85 -21.79
N GLU A 318 -5.32 10.80 -20.98
CA GLU A 318 -5.11 9.42 -21.45
C GLU A 318 -6.32 8.86 -22.20
N ASP A 319 -7.54 9.33 -21.87
CA ASP A 319 -8.77 8.88 -22.52
C ASP A 319 -9.68 10.05 -22.94
N ALA A 320 -9.57 10.43 -24.22
CA ALA A 320 -10.40 11.49 -24.81
C ALA A 320 -11.90 11.12 -24.89
N TYR A 321 -12.26 9.83 -24.84
CA TYR A 321 -13.66 9.40 -24.92
C TYR A 321 -14.40 9.67 -23.60
N LYS A 322 -13.74 9.53 -22.46
CA LYS A 322 -14.31 9.89 -21.15
C LYS A 322 -14.65 11.37 -21.06
N LEU A 323 -13.84 12.25 -21.68
CA LEU A 323 -14.15 13.68 -21.75
C LEU A 323 -15.39 13.95 -22.57
N ILE A 324 -15.55 13.25 -23.69
CA ILE A 324 -16.74 13.36 -24.54
C ILE A 324 -17.98 12.86 -23.79
N ASP A 325 -17.88 11.77 -23.04
CA ASP A 325 -19.02 11.23 -22.27
C ASP A 325 -19.38 12.13 -21.08
N PHE A 326 -18.40 12.71 -20.40
CA PHE A 326 -18.62 13.72 -19.36
C PHE A 326 -19.33 14.98 -19.91
N LEU A 327 -18.90 15.47 -21.08
CA LEU A 327 -19.54 16.63 -21.73
C LEU A 327 -20.99 16.34 -22.15
N LYS A 328 -21.27 15.14 -22.67
CA LYS A 328 -22.64 14.71 -23.00
C LYS A 328 -23.54 14.61 -21.77
N LEU A 329 -22.99 14.20 -20.62
CA LEU A 329 -23.72 14.19 -19.35
C LEU A 329 -24.18 15.60 -18.97
N GLY A 330 -23.29 16.60 -19.16
CA GLY A 330 -23.60 18.01 -18.97
C GLY A 330 -24.72 18.50 -19.89
N GLU A 331 -24.70 18.14 -21.17
CA GLU A 331 -25.78 18.47 -22.12
C GLU A 331 -27.13 17.86 -21.70
N LEU A 332 -27.12 16.63 -21.18
CA LEU A 332 -28.33 15.95 -20.70
C LEU A 332 -28.92 16.61 -19.45
N ILE A 333 -28.06 17.09 -18.55
CA ILE A 333 -28.45 17.84 -17.35
C ILE A 333 -29.00 19.21 -17.75
N PHE A 334 -28.31 19.96 -18.63
CA PHE A 334 -28.81 21.24 -19.13
C PHE A 334 -30.14 21.11 -19.88
N SER A 335 -30.33 20.02 -20.65
CA SER A 335 -31.60 19.73 -21.31
C SER A 335 -32.74 19.47 -20.32
N LYS A 336 -32.48 18.78 -19.19
CA LYS A 336 -33.48 18.55 -18.13
C LYS A 336 -33.84 19.81 -17.33
N TYR A 337 -32.87 20.69 -17.07
CA TYR A 337 -33.13 21.93 -16.31
C TYR A 337 -33.70 23.08 -17.15
N SER A 338 -33.59 23.02 -18.49
CA SER A 338 -34.20 24.02 -19.37
C SER A 338 -35.73 23.95 -19.45
N PHE A 339 -36.37 22.94 -18.83
CA PHE A 339 -37.83 22.79 -18.73
C PHE A 339 -38.44 23.34 -17.41
N LEU A 340 -37.64 23.90 -16.50
CA LEU A 340 -38.13 24.40 -15.20
C LEU A 340 -38.30 25.92 -15.12
N THR A 341 -38.17 26.64 -16.23
CA THR A 341 -38.52 28.07 -16.29
C THR A 341 -39.66 28.29 -17.29
N GLU A 342 -40.90 27.99 -16.87
CA GLU A 342 -42.06 28.67 -17.47
C GLU A 342 -42.16 30.09 -16.87
N PRO A 343 -42.34 31.12 -17.71
CA PRO A 343 -42.60 32.46 -17.21
C PRO A 343 -44.03 32.53 -16.65
N PHE A 344 -44.15 32.88 -15.37
CA PHE A 344 -45.41 33.39 -14.82
C PHE A 344 -45.80 34.66 -15.61
N LEU A 345 -46.92 34.58 -16.33
CA LEU A 345 -47.63 35.72 -16.90
C LEU A 345 -49.12 35.60 -16.58
#